data_AF-A0A505HYS5-F1
#
_entry.id   AF-A0A505HYS5-F1
#
_cell.length_a   1.000
_cell.length_b   1.000
_cell.length_c   1.000
_cell.angle_alpha   90.00
_cell.angle_beta   90.00
_cell.angle_gamma   90.00
#
_symmetry.space_group_name_H-M   'P 1'
#
loop_
_entity.id
_entity.type
_entity.pdbx_description
1 polymer ?
#
loop_
_entity_poly.entity_id
_entity_poly.type
_entity_poly.pdbx_seq_one_letter_code
_entity_poly.pdbx_strand_id
1 'polypeptide(L)'
;MSTYEALSEITPDEARHRPHAVPVPRDVSAAFYSLAEALDLMRREGGGGAALPSETQGTAGGDGDNDLLTTMIQSLLSTAEMPPREVEGASEEFCDQLDRIPRTALNSSQVCPICNNPFLEDHV
;
A
#
# COMPACT_ATOMS: atom_id res chain seq x y z
N MET A 1 -0.02 -18.58 3.01
CA MET A 1 -1.11 -17.79 3.62
C MET A 1 -1.40 -16.69 2.64
N SER A 2 -2.65 -16.51 2.28
CA SER A 2 -3.06 -15.49 1.30
C SER A 2 -3.06 -14.12 1.98
N THR A 3 -2.69 -13.05 1.27
CA THR A 3 -2.81 -11.64 1.74
C THR A 3 -4.12 -11.34 2.48
N TYR A 4 -5.23 -11.91 2.02
CA TYR A 4 -6.55 -11.74 2.65
C TYR A 4 -6.64 -12.32 4.06
N GLU A 5 -5.90 -13.39 4.34
CA GLU A 5 -5.82 -14.06 5.64
C GLU A 5 -5.06 -13.18 6.64
N ALA A 6 -3.94 -12.56 6.24
CA ALA A 6 -3.20 -11.61 7.06
C ALA A 6 -4.02 -10.34 7.37
N LEU A 7 -4.77 -9.84 6.39
CA LEU A 7 -5.66 -8.68 6.57
C LEU A 7 -6.79 -8.94 7.58
N SER A 8 -7.27 -10.20 7.68
CA SER A 8 -8.28 -10.57 8.67
C SER A 8 -7.76 -10.45 10.12
N GLU A 9 -6.46 -10.66 10.34
CA GLU A 9 -5.85 -10.50 11.68
C GLU A 9 -5.68 -9.03 12.09
N ILE A 10 -5.62 -8.11 11.12
CA ILE A 10 -5.48 -6.66 11.35
C ILE A 10 -6.83 -6.04 11.73
N THR A 11 -7.95 -6.75 11.56
CA THR A 11 -9.28 -6.20 11.85
C THR A 11 -9.41 -5.84 13.34
N PRO A 12 -9.77 -4.58 13.66
CA PRO A 12 -9.99 -4.18 15.03
C PRO A 12 -11.19 -4.95 15.59
N ASP A 13 -11.05 -5.49 16.80
CA ASP A 13 -12.17 -6.00 17.57
C ASP A 13 -13.13 -4.82 17.78
N GLU A 14 -14.42 -4.98 17.55
CA GLU A 14 -15.39 -3.88 17.71
C GLU A 14 -15.35 -3.29 19.13
N ALA A 15 -14.87 -4.06 20.12
CA ALA A 15 -14.62 -3.60 21.49
C ALA A 15 -13.39 -2.68 21.65
N ARG A 16 -12.48 -2.64 20.66
CA ARG A 16 -11.22 -1.84 20.64
C ARG A 16 -11.41 -0.41 20.10
N HIS A 17 -12.65 0.07 19.95
CA HIS A 17 -13.01 1.40 19.42
C HIS A 17 -12.62 2.60 20.33
N ARG A 18 -11.38 2.66 20.80
CA ARG A 18 -10.84 3.85 21.48
C ARG A 18 -10.14 4.73 20.44
N PRO A 19 -10.50 6.03 20.33
CA PRO A 19 -10.01 6.93 19.27
C PRO A 19 -8.50 7.21 19.29
N HIS A 20 -7.77 6.74 20.31
CA HIS A 20 -6.32 6.87 20.45
C HIS A 20 -5.64 5.54 20.79
N ALA A 21 -6.27 4.40 20.48
CA ALA A 21 -5.64 3.10 20.71
C ALA A 21 -4.45 2.91 19.76
N VAL A 22 -3.28 2.66 20.35
CA VAL A 22 -2.09 2.24 19.60
C VAL A 22 -2.33 0.82 19.06
N PRO A 23 -1.97 0.53 17.79
CA PRO A 23 -2.05 -0.82 17.24
C PRO A 23 -1.31 -1.83 18.12
N VAL A 24 -1.87 -3.01 18.34
CA VAL A 24 -1.12 -4.03 19.08
C VAL A 24 0.03 -4.55 18.22
N PRO A 25 1.15 -4.98 18.83
CA PRO A 25 2.32 -5.46 18.07
C PRO A 25 1.99 -6.58 17.07
N ARG A 26 0.97 -7.41 17.36
CA ARG A 26 0.49 -8.44 16.45
C ARG A 26 -0.08 -7.85 15.16
N ASP A 27 -0.94 -6.83 15.26
CA ASP A 27 -1.56 -6.17 14.12
C ASP A 27 -0.48 -5.49 13.25
N VAL A 28 0.53 -4.90 13.89
CA VAL A 28 1.70 -4.31 13.23
C VAL A 28 2.50 -5.37 12.46
N SER A 29 2.79 -6.52 13.08
CA SER A 29 3.50 -7.62 12.40
C SER A 29 2.71 -8.17 11.22
N ALA A 30 1.39 -8.34 11.35
CA ALA A 30 0.52 -8.80 10.27
C ALA A 30 0.51 -7.83 9.09
N ALA A 31 0.52 -6.52 9.34
CA ALA A 31 0.64 -5.50 8.29
C ALA A 31 1.98 -5.60 7.54
N PHE A 32 3.10 -5.76 8.25
CA PHE A 32 4.42 -5.92 7.63
C PHE A 32 4.51 -7.20 6.78
N TYR A 33 3.97 -8.33 7.27
CA TYR A 33 3.90 -9.57 6.50
C TYR A 33 3.03 -9.44 5.24
N SER A 34 1.85 -8.81 5.37
CA SER A 34 0.96 -8.57 4.23
C SER A 34 1.63 -7.70 3.15
N LEU A 35 2.38 -6.68 3.55
CA LEU A 35 3.10 -5.82 2.61
C LEU A 35 4.26 -6.57 1.94
N ALA A 36 5.03 -7.36 2.70
CA ALA A 36 6.11 -8.17 2.17
C ALA A 36 5.61 -9.20 1.13
N GLU A 37 4.45 -9.82 1.37
CA GLU A 37 3.81 -10.72 0.42
C GLU A 37 3.38 -10.00 -0.87
N ALA A 38 2.79 -8.80 -0.76
CA ALA A 38 2.40 -8.00 -1.92
C ALA A 38 3.62 -7.58 -2.76
N LEU A 39 4.73 -7.20 -2.13
CA LEU A 39 5.98 -6.91 -2.84
C LEU A 39 6.57 -8.17 -3.51
N ASP A 40 6.46 -9.34 -2.88
CA ASP A 40 6.90 -10.60 -3.48
C ASP A 40 6.06 -10.97 -4.71
N LEU A 41 4.75 -10.70 -4.69
CA LEU A 41 3.88 -10.86 -5.86
C LEU A 41 4.33 -9.95 -7.00
N MET A 42 4.53 -8.66 -6.74
CA MET A 42 5.03 -7.71 -7.76
C MET A 42 6.40 -8.11 -8.30
N ARG A 43 7.32 -8.59 -7.44
CA ARG A 43 8.62 -9.11 -7.85
C ARG A 43 8.50 -10.31 -8.79
N ARG A 44 7.55 -11.22 -8.54
CA ARG A 44 7.28 -12.38 -9.41
C ARG A 44 6.57 -11.97 -10.71
N GLU A 45 5.69 -10.98 -10.65
CA GLU A 45 4.90 -10.49 -11.80
C GLU A 45 5.66 -9.48 -12.68
N GLY A 46 6.75 -8.89 -12.16
CA GLY A 46 7.67 -7.97 -12.85
C GLY A 46 8.38 -8.54 -14.08
N GLY A 47 8.09 -9.79 -14.45
CA GLY A 47 8.45 -10.39 -15.73
C GLY A 47 7.35 -10.36 -16.81
N GLY A 48 6.14 -9.85 -16.54
CA GLY A 48 5.04 -10.07 -17.50
C GLY A 48 3.70 -9.34 -17.38
N GLY A 49 3.48 -8.34 -16.51
CA GLY A 49 2.21 -7.62 -16.61
C GLY A 49 1.85 -6.64 -15.50
N ALA A 50 2.28 -5.39 -15.68
CA ALA A 50 1.53 -4.18 -15.35
C ALA A 50 2.36 -3.00 -15.88
N ALA A 51 2.22 -2.70 -17.17
CA ALA A 51 2.80 -1.51 -17.76
C ALA A 51 2.15 -0.28 -17.11
N LEU A 52 2.79 0.25 -16.08
CA LEU A 52 2.75 1.68 -15.77
C LEU A 52 3.11 2.41 -17.09
N PRO A 53 2.31 3.37 -17.57
CA PRO A 53 2.73 4.22 -18.67
C PRO A 53 3.78 5.19 -18.11
N SER A 54 4.99 4.69 -17.91
CA SER A 54 6.14 5.55 -17.69
C SER A 54 6.56 6.09 -19.05
N GLU A 55 6.04 7.28 -19.37
CA GLU A 55 6.51 8.16 -20.44
C GLU A 55 7.93 8.65 -20.14
N THR A 56 8.87 7.73 -19.92
CA THR A 56 10.31 8.01 -19.95
C THR A 56 11.04 6.75 -20.36
N GLN A 57 11.13 6.59 -21.68
CA GLN A 57 11.95 5.63 -22.36
C GLN A 57 13.42 5.78 -21.92
N GLY A 58 13.95 4.78 -21.22
CA GLY A 58 15.32 4.76 -20.72
C GLY A 58 15.75 3.37 -20.27
N THR A 59 15.96 2.48 -21.25
CA THR A 59 16.90 1.34 -21.27
C THR A 59 17.41 0.73 -19.94
N ALA A 60 17.13 -0.57 -19.75
CA ALA A 60 17.73 -1.52 -18.79
C ALA A 60 17.22 -1.45 -17.33
N GLY A 61 16.16 -2.22 -17.01
CA GLY A 61 15.60 -2.25 -15.63
C GLY A 61 15.17 -3.61 -15.09
N GLY A 62 15.50 -4.72 -15.77
CA GLY A 62 15.02 -6.06 -15.34
C GLY A 62 15.66 -6.57 -14.05
N ASP A 63 16.95 -6.34 -13.82
CA ASP A 63 17.67 -6.92 -12.67
C ASP A 63 17.71 -5.99 -11.44
N GLY A 64 17.77 -4.67 -11.65
CA GLY A 64 17.89 -3.70 -10.55
C GLY A 64 16.61 -3.52 -9.72
N ASP A 65 15.44 -3.59 -10.36
CA ASP A 65 14.15 -3.45 -9.67
C ASP A 65 13.86 -4.66 -8.77
N ASN A 66 14.23 -5.87 -9.23
CA ASN A 66 14.12 -7.10 -8.46
C ASN A 66 15.05 -7.12 -7.22
N ASP A 67 16.24 -6.53 -7.32
CA ASP A 67 17.19 -6.43 -6.19
C ASP A 67 16.71 -5.42 -5.13
N LEU A 68 16.13 -4.30 -5.56
CA LEU A 68 15.48 -3.33 -4.67
C LEU A 68 14.30 -3.95 -3.92
N LEU A 69 13.38 -4.60 -4.64
CA LEU A 69 12.22 -5.29 -4.05
C LEU A 69 12.67 -6.38 -3.06
N THR A 70 13.73 -7.11 -3.39
CA THR A 70 14.30 -8.13 -2.48
C THR A 70 14.82 -7.51 -1.18
N THR A 71 15.51 -6.37 -1.27
CA THR A 71 15.99 -5.63 -0.10
C THR A 71 14.84 -5.11 0.76
N MET A 72 13.79 -4.58 0.14
CA MET A 72 12.59 -4.11 0.84
C MET A 72 11.87 -5.25 1.56
N ILE A 73 11.68 -6.40 0.90
CA ILE A 73 11.05 -7.59 1.49
C ILE A 73 11.83 -8.05 2.73
N GLN A 74 13.16 -8.11 2.66
CA GLN A 74 13.98 -8.51 3.81
C GLN A 74 13.85 -7.54 4.99
N SER A 75 13.82 -6.23 4.71
CA SER A 75 13.62 -5.21 5.75
C SER A 75 12.25 -5.33 6.43
N LEU A 76 11.19 -5.59 5.66
CA LEU A 76 9.84 -5.77 6.19
C LEU A 76 9.73 -7.04 7.05
N LEU A 77 10.33 -8.15 6.61
CA LEU A 77 10.35 -9.40 7.38
C LEU A 77 11.10 -9.25 8.70
N SER A 78 12.25 -8.57 8.70
CA SER A 78 13.01 -8.28 9.92
C SER A 78 12.22 -7.39 10.89
N THR A 79 11.47 -6.42 10.36
CA THR A 79 10.62 -5.54 11.18
C THR A 79 9.40 -6.28 11.73
N ALA A 80 8.86 -7.24 11.00
CA ALA A 80 7.74 -8.06 11.45
C ALA A 80 8.10 -8.98 12.64
N GLU A 81 9.35 -9.43 12.73
CA GLU A 81 9.85 -10.25 13.86
C GLU A 81 10.01 -9.43 15.16
N MET A 82 10.35 -8.15 15.03
CA MET A 82 10.53 -7.23 16.16
C MET A 82 9.77 -5.91 15.89
N PRO A 83 8.43 -5.94 15.92
CA PRO A 83 7.63 -4.78 15.55
C PRO A 83 7.84 -3.65 16.57
N PRO A 84 7.94 -2.39 16.11
CA PRO A 84 7.98 -1.25 17.00
C PRO A 84 6.69 -1.14 17.81
N ARG A 85 6.78 -0.58 19.02
CA ARG A 85 5.61 -0.40 19.91
C ARG A 85 4.61 0.61 19.37
N GLU A 86 5.11 1.63 18.70
CA GLU A 86 4.33 2.72 18.11
C GLU A 86 4.85 2.93 16.69
N VAL A 87 3.91 3.05 15.75
CA VAL A 87 4.21 3.41 14.36
C VAL A 87 3.74 4.84 14.19
N GLU A 88 4.69 5.75 13.97
CA GLU A 88 4.38 7.14 13.67
C GLU A 88 3.52 7.20 12.39
N GLY A 89 2.37 7.86 12.48
CA GLY A 89 1.51 8.08 11.32
C GLY A 89 2.13 9.07 10.33
N ALA A 90 1.42 9.31 9.22
CA ALA A 90 1.75 10.44 8.36
C ALA A 90 1.56 11.74 9.15
N SER A 91 2.48 12.69 8.98
CA SER A 91 2.37 13.98 9.65
C SER A 91 1.22 14.82 9.06
N GLU A 92 0.71 15.76 9.84
CA GLU A 92 -0.37 16.65 9.39
C GLU A 92 0.12 17.51 8.22
N GLU A 93 1.38 17.96 8.26
CA GLU A 93 2.00 18.74 7.20
C GLU A 93 2.16 17.95 5.90
N PHE A 94 2.35 16.62 5.98
CA PHE A 94 2.34 15.75 4.80
C PHE A 94 0.92 15.68 4.22
N CYS A 95 -0.09 15.50 5.07
CA CYS A 95 -1.49 15.44 4.62
C CYS A 95 -1.95 16.76 3.96
N ASP A 96 -1.48 17.90 4.46
CA ASP A 96 -1.79 19.22 3.92
C ASP A 96 -1.12 19.48 2.55
N GLN A 97 0.02 18.84 2.30
CA GLN A 97 0.72 18.91 1.01
C GLN A 97 0.10 18.02 -0.07
N LEU A 98 -0.78 17.09 0.28
CA LEU A 98 -1.44 16.23 -0.71
C LEU A 98 -2.42 17.06 -1.54
N ASP A 99 -2.12 17.23 -2.83
CA ASP A 99 -3.02 17.85 -3.79
C ASP A 99 -4.31 17.04 -3.90
N ARG A 100 -5.38 17.58 -3.32
CA ARG A 100 -6.73 17.03 -3.48
C ARG A 100 -7.23 17.41 -4.87
N ILE A 101 -7.52 16.42 -5.71
CA ILE A 101 -8.14 16.68 -7.01
C ILE A 101 -9.56 17.23 -6.75
N PRO A 102 -9.84 18.51 -7.10
CA PRO A 102 -11.15 19.08 -6.86
C PRO A 102 -12.19 18.36 -7.72
N ARG A 103 -13.36 18.04 -7.15
CA ARG A 103 -14.42 17.30 -7.86
C ARG A 103 -14.89 18.01 -9.13
N THR A 104 -14.75 19.34 -9.20
CA THR A 104 -15.06 20.16 -10.38
C THR A 104 -14.06 20.02 -11.51
N ALA A 105 -12.83 19.55 -11.25
CA ALA A 105 -11.83 19.28 -12.28
C ALA A 105 -11.92 17.86 -12.86
N LEU A 106 -12.71 16.99 -12.23
CA LEU A 106 -12.94 15.62 -12.70
C LEU A 106 -13.92 15.64 -13.87
N ASN A 107 -13.57 14.94 -14.96
CA ASN A 107 -14.48 14.75 -16.09
C ASN A 107 -15.15 13.38 -16.03
N SER A 108 -16.29 13.23 -16.72
CA SER A 108 -17.09 11.99 -16.72
C SER A 108 -16.39 10.79 -17.38
N SER A 109 -15.28 11.01 -18.08
CA SER A 109 -14.45 9.95 -18.68
C SER A 109 -13.28 9.52 -17.82
N GLN A 110 -13.01 10.21 -16.70
CA GLN A 110 -11.91 9.87 -15.81
C GLN A 110 -12.29 8.73 -14.88
N VAL A 111 -11.37 7.79 -14.77
CA VAL A 111 -11.50 6.55 -14.01
C VAL A 111 -10.40 6.50 -12.96
N CYS A 112 -10.74 6.00 -11.77
CA CYS A 112 -9.80 5.83 -10.68
C CYS A 112 -8.72 4.82 -11.06
N PRO A 113 -7.42 5.20 -11.06
CA PRO A 113 -6.34 4.27 -11.43
C PRO A 113 -6.12 3.16 -10.40
N ILE A 114 -6.71 3.28 -9.21
CA ILE A 114 -6.58 2.30 -8.12
C ILE A 114 -7.61 1.18 -8.26
N CYS A 115 -8.89 1.54 -8.47
CA CYS A 115 -9.99 0.58 -8.49
C CYS A 115 -10.69 0.44 -9.84
N ASN A 116 -10.27 1.21 -10.85
CA ASN A 116 -10.85 1.25 -12.20
C ASN A 116 -12.36 1.59 -12.27
N ASN A 117 -12.88 2.27 -11.25
CA ASN A 117 -14.25 2.81 -11.26
C ASN A 117 -14.26 4.29 -11.70
N PRO A 118 -15.28 4.76 -12.44
CA PRO A 118 -15.44 6.18 -12.77
C PRO A 118 -15.57 7.04 -11.52
N PHE A 119 -14.98 8.24 -11.54
CA PHE A 119 -15.01 9.13 -10.37
C PHE A 119 -16.38 9.76 -10.06
N LEU A 120 -17.29 9.77 -11.04
CA LEU A 120 -18.56 10.50 -10.98
C LEU A 120 -19.79 9.57 -10.99
N GLU A 121 -19.66 8.30 -10.59
CA GLU A 121 -20.81 7.38 -10.53
C GLU A 121 -21.81 7.74 -9.41
N ASP A 122 -21.34 8.37 -8.33
CA ASP A 122 -22.18 8.76 -7.19
C ASP A 122 -22.83 10.13 -7.41
N HIS A 123 -23.99 10.12 -8.06
CA HIS A 123 -24.96 11.22 -8.02
C HIS A 123 -25.92 11.01 -6.84
N VAL A 124 -25.57 11.51 -5.64
CA VAL A 124 -26.48 11.58 -4.49
C VAL A 124 -26.52 13.00 -3.94
#